data_AF-A0A075GWP1-F1
#
_entry.id   AF-A0A075GWP1-F1
#
_cell.length_a   1.000
_cell.length_b   1.000
_cell.length_c   1.000
_cell.angle_alpha   90.00
_cell.angle_beta   90.00
_cell.angle_gamma   90.00
#
_symmetry.space_group_name_H-M   'P 1'
#
loop_
_entity.id
_entity.type
_entity.pdbx_description
1 polymer ?
#
loop_
_entity_poly.entity_id
_entity_poly.type
_entity_poly.pdbx_seq_one_letter_code
_entity_poly.pdbx_strand_id
1 'polypeptide(L)' 'MPSHTMELPRQIVVGEKNIDGVGGFLNSLKKTKKISLVSGSNVKKIVQKKIEASLVASKIKCYWYLAKTNEPKNNTRY' A
#
# COMPACT_ATOMS: atom_id res chain seq x y z
N MET A 1 -26.45 -19.52 20.07
CA MET A 1 -25.68 -18.26 19.93
C MET A 1 -25.22 -18.17 18.49
N PRO A 2 -25.48 -17.07 17.75
CA PRO A 2 -24.97 -16.94 16.39
C PRO A 2 -23.44 -16.97 16.43
N SER A 3 -22.82 -17.78 15.58
CA SER A 3 -21.36 -17.84 15.48
C SER A 3 -20.84 -16.50 14.98
N HIS A 4 -19.94 -15.89 15.74
CA HIS A 4 -19.23 -14.72 15.30
C HIS A 4 -17.98 -15.14 14.51
N THR A 5 -17.90 -14.73 13.25
CA THR A 5 -16.72 -14.96 12.40
C THR A 5 -15.88 -13.69 12.35
N MET A 6 -14.58 -13.84 12.62
CA MET A 6 -13.60 -12.76 12.52
C MET A 6 -12.71 -12.97 11.30
N GLU A 7 -12.69 -12.00 10.40
CA GLU A 7 -11.80 -11.98 9.23
C GLU A 7 -10.56 -11.15 9.55
N LEU A 8 -9.38 -11.78 9.46
CA LEU A 8 -8.10 -11.14 9.75
C LEU A 8 -7.17 -11.19 8.54
N PRO A 9 -6.31 -10.17 8.33
CA PRO A 9 -5.27 -10.22 7.32
C PRO A 9 -4.32 -11.40 7.56
N ARG A 10 -3.86 -12.02 6.47
CA ARG A 10 -2.92 -13.17 6.53
C ARG A 10 -1.55 -12.81 7.11
N GLN A 11 -1.17 -11.54 7.06
CA GLN A 11 0.10 -11.06 7.59
C GLN A 11 0.00 -9.57 7.95
N ILE A 12 0.54 -9.21 9.11
CA ILE A 12 0.62 -7.84 9.62
C ILE A 12 2.02 -7.64 10.18
N VAL A 13 2.62 -6.47 9.94
CA VAL A 13 3.90 -6.07 10.54
C VAL A 13 3.68 -4.76 11.28
N VAL A 14 4.01 -4.75 12.58
CA VAL A 14 3.80 -3.60 13.49
C VAL A 14 5.15 -3.17 14.03
N GLY A 15 5.44 -1.87 13.99
CA GLY A 15 6.73 -1.32 14.41
C GLY A 15 7.09 -0.04 13.66
N GLU A 16 8.24 0.52 13.99
CA GLU A 16 8.77 1.71 13.31
C GLU A 16 9.42 1.36 11.97
N LYS A 17 9.39 2.30 11.02
CA LYS A 17 10.10 2.22 9.72
C LYS A 17 9.75 1.01 8.84
N ASN A 18 8.61 0.35 9.07
CA ASN A 18 8.15 -0.81 8.28
C ASN A 18 8.07 -0.55 6.77
N ILE A 19 7.83 0.71 6.36
CA ILE A 19 7.78 1.12 4.94
C ILE A 19 9.11 0.84 4.21
N ASP A 20 10.23 0.83 4.92
CA ASP A 20 11.55 0.56 4.34
C ASP A 20 11.70 -0.94 3.98
N GLY A 21 10.87 -1.82 4.57
CA GLY A 21 10.89 -3.28 4.37
C GLY A 21 9.80 -3.82 3.44
N VAL A 22 9.07 -2.97 2.71
CA VAL A 22 7.90 -3.36 1.90
C VAL A 22 8.22 -4.46 0.87
N GLY A 23 9.37 -4.42 0.21
CA GLY A 23 9.73 -5.42 -0.80
C GLY A 23 9.90 -6.83 -0.21
N GLY A 24 10.51 -6.92 0.97
CA GLY A 24 10.63 -8.17 1.73
C GLY A 24 9.28 -8.71 2.17
N PHE A 25 8.42 -7.83 2.69
CA PHE A 25 7.05 -8.17 3.08
C PHE A 25 6.23 -8.72 1.91
N LEU A 26 6.31 -8.12 0.72
CA LEU A 26 5.58 -8.61 -0.44
C LEU A 26 6.07 -10.01 -0.88
N ASN A 27 7.38 -10.25 -0.82
CA ASN A 27 7.94 -11.57 -1.15
C ASN A 27 7.58 -12.65 -0.11
N SER A 28 7.37 -12.29 1.17
CA SER A 28 6.90 -13.25 2.19
C SER A 28 5.45 -13.67 1.95
N LEU A 29 4.62 -12.80 1.38
CA LEU A 29 3.26 -13.14 0.97
C LEU A 29 3.26 -14.06 -0.26
N LYS A 30 3.98 -13.66 -1.31
CA LYS A 30 4.12 -14.39 -2.57
C LYS A 30 5.31 -13.83 -3.36
N LYS A 31 6.11 -14.69 -4.00
CA LYS A 31 7.16 -14.24 -4.93
C LYS A 31 6.55 -13.39 -6.06
N THR A 32 6.71 -12.08 -5.97
CA THR A 32 6.03 -11.10 -6.82
C THR A 32 7.06 -10.33 -7.63
N LYS A 33 6.86 -10.23 -8.95
CA LYS A 33 7.80 -9.52 -9.84
C LYS A 33 7.33 -8.12 -10.25
N LYS A 34 6.02 -7.88 -10.18
CA LYS A 34 5.38 -6.63 -10.60
C LYS A 34 4.24 -6.29 -9.66
N ILE A 35 4.12 -5.03 -9.26
CA ILE A 35 3.02 -4.52 -8.44
C ILE A 35 2.50 -3.18 -8.96
N SER A 36 1.26 -2.86 -8.58
CA SER A 36 0.68 -1.54 -8.73
C SER A 36 0.54 -0.91 -7.34
N LEU A 37 1.08 0.29 -7.17
CA LEU A 37 0.96 1.09 -5.95
C LEU A 37 -0.09 2.16 -6.17
N VAL A 38 -1.16 2.12 -5.38
CA VAL A 38 -2.23 3.11 -5.43
C VAL A 38 -2.10 4.02 -4.21
N SER A 39 -2.00 5.34 -4.41
CA SER A 39 -1.88 6.30 -3.31
C SER A 39 -2.32 7.70 -3.72
N GLY A 40 -2.54 8.58 -2.73
CA GLY A 40 -2.67 10.01 -2.98
C GLY A 40 -1.32 10.65 -3.35
N SER A 41 -1.37 11.81 -4.01
CA SER A 41 -0.18 12.55 -4.45
C SER A 41 0.76 12.90 -3.29
N ASN A 42 0.22 13.33 -2.15
CA ASN A 42 1.01 13.67 -0.96
C ASN A 42 1.70 12.44 -0.36
N VAL A 43 1.01 11.31 -0.27
CA VAL A 43 1.59 10.05 0.22
C VAL A 43 2.75 9.64 -0.68
N LYS A 44 2.52 9.56 -2.00
CA LYS A 44 3.58 9.25 -2.97
C LYS A 44 4.81 10.14 -2.74
N LYS A 45 4.65 11.47 -2.67
CA LYS A 45 5.77 12.40 -2.46
C LYS A 45 6.61 12.07 -1.21
N ILE A 46 5.98 11.65 -0.12
CA ILE A 46 6.66 11.39 1.16
C ILE A 46 7.35 10.01 1.16
N VAL A 47 6.68 8.97 0.67
CA VAL A 47 7.13 7.58 0.86
C VAL A 47 7.78 6.95 -0.37
N GLN A 48 7.68 7.57 -1.54
CA GLN A 48 8.08 6.96 -2.82
C GLN A 48 9.51 6.44 -2.79
N LYS A 49 10.48 7.26 -2.37
CA LYS A 49 11.91 6.87 -2.37
C LYS A 49 12.16 5.63 -1.50
N LYS A 50 11.54 5.56 -0.32
CA LYS A 50 11.71 4.45 0.63
C LYS A 50 11.13 3.15 0.09
N ILE A 51 9.91 3.22 -0.46
CA ILE A 51 9.24 2.06 -1.05
C ILE A 51 10.01 1.57 -2.29
N GLU A 52 10.36 2.47 -3.22
CA GLU A 52 11.06 2.10 -4.45
C GLU A 52 12.43 1.47 -4.16
N ALA A 53 13.19 2.00 -3.19
CA ALA A 53 14.46 1.40 -2.77
C ALA A 53 14.27 -0.05 -2.27
N SER A 54 13.27 -0.27 -1.42
CA SER A 54 12.92 -1.60 -0.90
C SER A 54 12.52 -2.59 -2.02
N LEU A 55 11.73 -2.12 -2.98
CA LEU A 55 11.26 -2.92 -4.11
C LEU A 55 12.39 -3.27 -5.08
N VAL A 56 13.28 -2.33 -5.38
CA VAL A 56 14.47 -2.57 -6.23
C VAL A 56 15.38 -3.62 -5.59
N ALA A 57 15.68 -3.49 -4.30
CA ALA A 57 16.45 -4.50 -3.56
C ALA A 57 15.80 -5.90 -3.62
N SER A 58 14.47 -5.93 -3.66
CA SER A 58 13.66 -7.15 -3.76
C SER A 58 13.40 -7.63 -5.20
N LYS A 59 13.97 -6.96 -6.21
CA LYS A 59 13.80 -7.23 -7.65
C LYS A 59 12.34 -7.14 -8.13
N ILE A 60 11.56 -6.23 -7.53
CA ILE A 60 10.14 -6.01 -7.84
C ILE A 60 9.99 -4.71 -8.65
N LYS A 61 9.32 -4.79 -9.80
CA LYS A 61 8.94 -3.59 -10.58
C LYS A 61 7.64 -3.00 -10.04
N CYS A 62 7.53 -1.68 -10.00
CA CYS A 62 6.33 -1.00 -9.51
C CYS A 62 5.80 0.04 -10.50
N TYR A 63 4.48 0.24 -10.49
CA TYR A 63 3.79 1.31 -11.21
C TYR A 63 2.90 2.08 -10.24
N TRP A 64 3.04 3.40 -10.21
CA TRP A 64 2.25 4.26 -9.33
C TRP A 64 0.98 4.73 -10.04
N TYR A 65 -0.16 4.54 -9.38
CA TYR A 65 -1.45 5.09 -9.76
C TYR A 65 -1.88 6.08 -8.68
N LEU A 66 -2.19 7.31 -9.09
CA LEU A 66 -2.71 8.31 -8.18
C LEU A 66 -4.22 8.12 -8.02
N ALA A 67 -4.66 7.88 -6.80
CA ALA A 67 -6.08 7.85 -6.49
C ALA A 67 -6.65 9.26 -6.65
N LYS A 68 -7.79 9.38 -7.34
CA LYS A 68 -8.58 10.62 -7.35
C LYS A 68 -9.16 10.83 -5.96
N THR A 69 -9.37 12.09 -5.58
CA THR A 69 -9.99 12.44 -4.31
C THR A 69 -11.37 11.79 -4.20
N ASN A 70 -11.64 11.14 -3.07
CA ASN A 70 -12.96 10.63 -2.71
C ASN A 70 -13.81 11.69 -2.00
N GLU A 71 -13.43 12.97 -2.09
CA GLU A 71 -14.26 14.04 -1.56
C GLU A 71 -15.63 13.98 -2.26
N PRO A 72 -16.74 13.85 -1.51
CA PRO A 72 -18.05 13.95 -2.11
C PRO A 72 -18.12 15.32 -2.81
N LYS A 73 -18.54 15.34 -4.07
CA LYS A 73 -18.86 16.60 -4.74
C LYS A 73 -19.87 17.33 -3.86
N ASN A 74 -19.45 18.42 -3.21
CA ASN A 74 -20.36 19.35 -2.59
C ASN A 74 -21.18 20.00 -3.71
N ASN A 75 -22.28 19.33 -4.09
CA ASN A 75 -23.32 19.89 -4.94
C ASN A 75 -24.12 20.88 -4.09
N THR A 76 -23.50 22.01 -3.70
CA THR A 76 -24.25 23.11 -3.13
C THR A 76 -24.90 23.86 -4.28
N ARG A 77 -26.12 23.45 -4.64
CA ARG A 77 -27.04 24.29 -5.41
C ARG A 77 -27.74 25.21 -4.42
N TYR A 78 -27.37 26.48 -4.42
CA TYR A 78 -28.22 27.58 -3.98
C TYR A 78 -28.49 28.45 -5.20
#